data_AF-A0A246GBX8-F1
#
_entry.id   AF-A0A246GBX8-F1
#
_cell.length_a   1.000
_cell.length_b   1.000
_cell.length_c   1.000
_cell.angle_alpha   90.00
_cell.angle_beta   90.00
_cell.angle_gamma   90.00
#
_symmetry.space_group_name_H-M   'P 1'
#
loop_
_entity.id
_entity.type
_entity.pdbx_description
1 polymer ?
#
loop_
_entity_poly.entity_id
_entity_poly.type
_entity_poly.pdbx_seq_one_letter_code
_entity_poly.pdbx_strand_id
1 'polypeptide(L)'
;MKYNYFNLLTTSSFQKNVSIFLSLLFFISCEKEGQATTIEVKDPQRHYFPIAQGEKLHIVYPIKNSGKNLLEIKEIQTSCGCIIVDDSNIKNIVPQSTGYLHFEYDTNKNTGYVQHQIYVYGNFLPNNKIELNFDTHVVPSSLHSKDYEELYKEIQNSNTDVEKLNYGLERQKNYYVGDKPEE
;
A
#
# COMPACT_ATOMS: atom_id res chain seq x y z
N MET A 1 87.22 -23.33 24.55
CA MET A 1 85.94 -23.80 23.97
C MET A 1 84.84 -23.29 24.89
N LYS A 2 84.09 -22.24 24.50
CA LYS A 2 82.72 -22.29 23.91
C LYS A 2 81.73 -23.08 24.82
N TYR A 3 80.61 -22.58 25.34
CA TYR A 3 79.79 -21.38 25.16
C TYR A 3 78.93 -21.11 26.42
N ASN A 4 78.36 -19.91 26.48
CA ASN A 4 77.65 -19.26 27.59
C ASN A 4 76.34 -19.91 28.06
N TYR A 5 76.15 -19.90 29.37
CA TYR A 5 74.84 -19.79 30.02
C TYR A 5 74.34 -18.34 29.88
N PHE A 6 73.24 -18.11 29.16
CA PHE A 6 72.59 -16.80 29.15
C PHE A 6 71.07 -16.94 29.09
N ASN A 7 70.45 -16.51 30.20
CA ASN A 7 69.08 -16.02 30.37
C ASN A 7 67.89 -16.92 29.99
N LEU A 8 67.47 -17.75 30.95
CA LEU A 8 66.05 -17.79 31.32
C LEU A 8 65.73 -16.47 32.05
N LEU A 9 64.56 -15.87 31.79
CA LEU A 9 63.85 -14.81 32.55
C LEU A 9 63.44 -13.59 31.70
N THR A 10 62.68 -13.74 30.60
CA THR A 10 61.98 -12.58 29.98
C THR A 10 60.67 -12.92 29.22
N THR A 11 59.96 -14.01 29.51
CA THR A 11 58.77 -14.40 28.71
C THR A 11 57.39 -14.15 29.33
N SER A 12 57.27 -13.77 30.61
CA SER A 12 55.94 -13.65 31.26
C SER A 12 55.27 -12.27 31.14
N SER A 13 56.02 -11.20 30.86
CA SER A 13 55.47 -9.84 30.70
C SER A 13 54.86 -9.61 29.31
N PHE A 14 55.33 -10.33 28.28
CA PHE A 14 54.85 -10.18 26.90
C PHE A 14 53.48 -10.87 26.68
N GLN A 15 53.24 -12.03 27.31
CA GLN A 15 51.95 -12.75 27.19
C GLN A 15 50.77 -12.00 27.85
N LYS A 16 51.01 -11.26 28.94
CA LYS A 16 49.93 -10.50 29.63
C LYS A 16 49.42 -9.33 28.79
N ASN A 17 50.30 -8.64 28.07
CA ASN A 17 49.93 -7.46 27.26
C ASN A 17 49.17 -7.85 25.98
N VAL A 18 49.47 -8.99 25.38
CA VAL A 18 48.76 -9.51 24.19
C VAL A 18 47.32 -9.95 24.55
N SER A 19 47.12 -10.53 25.73
CA SER A 19 45.79 -10.92 26.21
C SER A 19 44.88 -9.72 26.52
N ILE A 20 45.46 -8.63 27.04
CA ILE A 20 44.75 -7.36 27.29
C ILE A 20 44.39 -6.63 25.98
N PHE A 21 45.25 -6.70 24.97
CA PHE A 21 44.99 -6.10 23.66
C PHE A 21 43.93 -6.87 22.85
N LEU A 22 43.87 -8.20 23.01
CA LEU A 22 42.89 -9.06 22.36
C LEU A 22 41.50 -8.94 23.00
N SER A 23 41.40 -8.64 24.30
CA SER A 23 40.10 -8.38 24.95
C SER A 23 39.54 -6.97 24.64
N LEU A 24 40.39 -6.00 24.31
CA LEU A 24 39.96 -4.65 23.91
C LEU A 24 39.27 -4.61 22.53
N LEU A 25 39.56 -5.59 21.65
CA LEU A 25 38.97 -5.68 20.32
C LEU A 25 37.52 -6.22 20.32
N PHE A 26 37.00 -6.68 21.46
CA PHE A 26 35.63 -7.22 21.57
C PHE A 26 34.55 -6.17 21.90
N PHE A 27 34.91 -4.92 22.20
CA PHE A 27 33.95 -3.90 22.70
C PHE A 27 33.43 -2.92 21.63
N ILE A 28 33.82 -3.05 20.36
CA ILE A 28 33.37 -2.12 19.31
C ILE A 28 32.63 -2.88 18.21
N SER A 29 31.47 -3.42 18.56
CA SER A 29 30.43 -3.71 17.59
C SER A 29 29.11 -3.20 18.15
N CYS A 30 28.84 -1.93 17.90
CA CYS A 30 27.54 -1.32 18.07
C CYS A 30 26.83 -1.40 16.71
N GLU A 31 26.09 -2.48 16.49
CA GLU A 31 25.25 -2.66 15.33
C GLU A 31 24.03 -1.75 15.48
N LYS A 32 24.01 -0.61 14.78
CA LYS A 32 22.90 0.35 14.80
C LYS A 32 21.84 -0.02 13.76
N GLU A 33 21.26 -1.21 13.85
CA GLU A 33 20.03 -1.52 13.11
C GLU A 33 18.79 -1.10 13.92
N GLY A 34 17.79 -0.52 13.25
CA GLY A 34 16.44 -0.36 13.80
C GLY A 34 16.23 0.71 14.87
N GLN A 35 17.07 1.74 14.96
CA GLN A 35 16.82 2.84 15.90
C GLN A 35 15.55 3.60 15.51
N ALA A 36 14.63 3.75 16.46
CA ALA A 36 13.37 4.42 16.19
C ALA A 36 13.57 5.92 15.88
N THR A 37 12.74 6.47 15.00
CA THR A 37 12.76 7.88 14.61
C THR A 37 11.38 8.53 14.77
N THR A 38 11.23 9.78 14.38
CA THR A 38 9.94 10.48 14.35
C THR A 38 9.59 10.86 12.91
N ILE A 39 8.29 10.87 12.64
CA ILE A 39 7.72 11.08 11.32
C ILE A 39 6.72 12.24 11.39
N GLU A 40 6.65 13.02 10.32
CA GLU A 40 5.65 14.05 10.11
C GLU A 40 5.00 13.79 8.75
N VAL A 41 3.67 13.66 8.73
CA VAL A 41 2.89 13.42 7.51
C VAL A 41 2.04 14.65 7.26
N LYS A 42 2.16 15.23 6.06
CA LYS A 42 1.33 16.37 5.67
C LYS A 42 0.02 15.87 5.06
N ASP A 43 -1.09 16.43 5.55
CA ASP A 43 -2.45 16.17 5.05
C ASP A 43 -2.77 14.67 4.95
N PRO A 44 -2.76 13.93 6.08
CA PRO A 44 -2.98 12.47 6.09
C PRO A 44 -4.41 12.08 5.70
N GLN A 45 -5.39 12.97 5.88
CA GLN A 45 -6.76 12.80 5.41
C GLN A 45 -7.01 13.70 4.20
N ARG A 46 -7.48 13.13 3.09
CA ARG A 46 -7.66 13.84 1.82
C ARG A 46 -9.03 13.61 1.20
N HIS A 47 -9.61 14.68 0.69
CA HIS A 47 -10.86 14.65 -0.04
C HIS A 47 -10.57 15.03 -1.49
N TYR A 48 -10.81 14.11 -2.42
CA TYR A 48 -10.63 14.37 -3.84
C TYR A 48 -11.96 14.72 -4.50
N PHE A 49 -11.89 15.50 -5.57
CA PHE A 49 -13.05 15.77 -6.41
C PHE A 49 -13.61 14.47 -7.01
N PRO A 50 -14.90 14.46 -7.39
CA PRO A 50 -15.48 13.34 -8.11
C PRO A 50 -14.65 12.95 -9.34
N ILE A 51 -14.55 11.65 -9.58
CA ILE A 51 -13.76 11.06 -10.66
C ILE A 51 -14.65 10.13 -11.50
N ALA A 52 -14.43 10.06 -12.81
CA ALA A 52 -15.20 9.16 -13.65
C ALA A 52 -14.75 7.71 -13.44
N GLN A 53 -15.69 6.77 -13.43
CA GLN A 53 -15.39 5.35 -13.39
C GLN A 53 -14.53 4.94 -14.60
N GLY A 54 -13.46 4.20 -14.33
CA GLY A 54 -12.48 3.77 -15.32
C GLY A 54 -11.23 4.66 -15.38
N GLU A 55 -11.26 5.84 -14.77
CA GLU A 55 -10.07 6.67 -14.60
C GLU A 55 -9.23 6.22 -13.41
N LYS A 56 -7.96 6.65 -13.40
CA LYS A 56 -7.01 6.37 -12.33
C LYS A 56 -6.73 7.62 -11.53
N LEU A 57 -6.82 7.53 -10.21
CA LEU A 57 -6.47 8.62 -9.31
C LEU A 57 -5.04 8.41 -8.78
N HIS A 58 -4.12 9.31 -9.13
CA HIS A 58 -2.77 9.31 -8.58
C HIS A 58 -2.71 10.09 -7.27
N ILE A 59 -2.19 9.44 -6.23
CA ILE A 59 -2.17 9.97 -4.86
C ILE A 59 -0.72 9.99 -4.36
N VAL A 60 -0.27 11.15 -3.87
CA VAL A 60 1.11 11.33 -3.39
C VAL A 60 1.14 11.89 -1.98
N TYR A 61 1.59 11.11 -1.00
CA TYR A 61 1.76 11.56 0.39
C TYR A 61 3.23 11.92 0.67
N PRO A 62 3.54 13.18 1.01
CA PRO A 62 4.87 13.55 1.48
C PRO A 62 5.04 13.09 2.92
N ILE A 63 6.11 12.35 3.17
CA ILE A 63 6.50 11.84 4.48
C ILE A 63 7.84 12.43 4.86
N LYS A 64 7.86 13.20 5.94
CA LYS A 64 9.08 13.81 6.44
C LYS A 64 9.62 13.03 7.62
N ASN A 65 10.91 12.70 7.56
CA ASN A 65 11.64 12.19 8.72
C ASN A 65 12.02 13.37 9.61
N SER A 66 11.27 13.61 10.68
CA SER A 66 11.51 14.71 11.62
C SER A 66 12.55 14.34 12.70
N GLY A 67 12.98 13.08 12.76
CA GLY A 67 13.88 12.60 13.80
C GLY A 67 15.36 12.70 13.44
N LYS A 68 16.17 11.97 14.20
CA LYS A 68 17.65 11.95 14.08
C LYS A 68 18.18 10.67 13.43
N ASN A 69 17.36 9.63 13.36
CA ASN A 69 17.72 8.32 12.82
C ASN A 69 17.12 8.13 11.43
N LEU A 70 17.66 7.19 10.66
CA LEU A 70 17.09 6.82 9.36
C LEU A 70 15.64 6.35 9.54
N LEU A 71 14.72 6.88 8.74
CA LEU A 71 13.35 6.41 8.69
C LEU A 71 13.26 5.28 7.66
N GLU A 72 12.87 4.10 8.13
CA GLU A 72 12.66 2.89 7.34
C GLU A 72 11.18 2.56 7.30
N ILE A 73 10.62 2.55 6.09
CA ILE A 73 9.28 2.06 5.79
C ILE A 73 9.39 0.56 5.52
N LYS A 74 8.81 -0.23 6.43
CA LYS A 74 8.88 -1.68 6.41
C LYS A 74 7.82 -2.29 5.51
N GLU A 75 6.60 -1.77 5.61
CA GLU A 75 5.44 -2.34 4.93
C GLU A 75 4.38 -1.27 4.67
N ILE A 76 3.65 -1.44 3.57
CA ILE A 76 2.47 -0.65 3.26
C ILE A 76 1.31 -1.61 3.00
N GLN A 77 0.21 -1.42 3.72
CA GLN A 77 -1.02 -2.21 3.58
C GLN A 77 -2.16 -1.30 3.13
N THR A 78 -2.89 -1.71 2.10
CA THR A 78 -4.02 -0.96 1.56
C THR A 78 -5.34 -1.59 1.96
N SER A 79 -6.39 -0.79 2.17
CA SER A 79 -7.73 -1.29 2.52
C SER A 79 -8.42 -2.03 1.38
N CYS A 80 -7.97 -1.86 0.13
CA CYS A 80 -8.57 -2.44 -1.07
C CYS A 80 -7.49 -2.77 -2.11
N GLY A 81 -7.66 -3.89 -2.82
CA GLY A 81 -6.78 -4.30 -3.92
C GLY A 81 -6.88 -3.43 -5.18
N CYS A 82 -7.77 -2.43 -5.20
CA CYS A 82 -7.83 -1.42 -6.27
C CYS A 82 -6.80 -0.29 -6.08
N ILE A 83 -6.06 -0.29 -4.96
CA ILE A 83 -5.00 0.67 -4.68
C ILE A 83 -3.66 -0.02 -4.96
N ILE A 84 -2.97 0.48 -5.98
CA ILE A 84 -1.65 0.01 -6.40
C ILE A 84 -0.60 0.88 -5.70
N VAL A 85 0.33 0.22 -5.02
CA VAL A 85 1.49 0.86 -4.39
C VAL A 85 2.59 0.91 -5.44
N ASP A 86 3.15 2.09 -5.70
CA ASP A 86 4.24 2.25 -6.66
C ASP A 86 5.53 1.59 -6.12
N ASP A 87 6.20 0.79 -6.95
CA ASP A 87 7.47 0.13 -6.60
C ASP A 87 8.62 1.13 -6.41
N SER A 88 8.51 2.33 -6.99
CA SER A 88 9.48 3.42 -6.84
C SER A 88 9.42 4.12 -5.49
N ASN A 89 8.48 3.74 -4.62
CA ASN A 89 8.34 4.32 -3.30
C ASN A 89 9.61 4.19 -2.46
N ILE A 90 10.03 5.35 -1.93
CA ILE A 90 11.24 5.46 -1.12
C ILE A 90 11.03 4.73 0.21
N LYS A 91 11.80 3.65 0.44
CA LYS A 91 11.74 2.88 1.69
C LYS A 91 12.58 3.47 2.81
N ASN A 92 13.63 4.23 2.47
CA ASN A 92 14.58 4.79 3.43
C ASN A 92 14.69 6.31 3.27
N ILE A 93 14.33 7.06 4.30
CA ILE A 93 14.30 8.53 4.28
C ILE A 93 15.30 9.05 5.31
N VAL A 94 16.30 9.81 4.85
CA VAL A 94 17.35 10.36 5.72
C VAL A 94 16.79 11.39 6.71
N PRO A 95 17.42 11.61 7.87
CA PRO A 95 16.97 12.60 8.84
C PRO A 95 16.74 13.98 8.21
N GLN A 96 15.66 14.66 8.62
CA GLN A 96 15.25 16.00 8.17
C GLN A 96 14.90 16.11 6.67
N SER A 97 14.81 14.98 5.95
CA SER A 97 14.38 14.95 4.55
C SER A 97 12.92 14.50 4.39
N THR A 98 12.36 14.75 3.21
CA THR A 98 11.00 14.33 2.84
C THR A 98 11.07 13.31 1.72
N GLY A 99 10.48 12.13 1.94
CA GLY A 99 10.18 11.16 0.90
C GLY A 99 8.74 11.31 0.42
N TYR A 100 8.41 10.65 -0.68
CA TYR A 100 7.08 10.69 -1.29
C TYR A 100 6.57 9.26 -1.46
N LEU A 101 5.35 9.00 -0.99
CA LEU A 101 4.64 7.76 -1.23
C LEU A 101 3.59 7.97 -2.32
N HIS A 102 3.80 7.30 -3.44
CA HIS A 102 2.97 7.27 -4.64
C HIS A 102 2.05 6.06 -4.63
N PHE A 103 0.78 6.33 -4.88
CA PHE A 103 -0.28 5.35 -5.00
C PHE A 103 -1.11 5.66 -6.24
N GLU A 104 -1.70 4.62 -6.81
CA GLU A 104 -2.65 4.72 -7.91
C GLU A 104 -3.93 3.98 -7.51
N TYR A 105 -5.06 4.67 -7.55
CA TYR A 105 -6.36 4.08 -7.27
C TYR A 105 -7.14 3.84 -8.57
N ASP A 106 -7.44 2.57 -8.84
CA ASP A 106 -8.26 2.11 -9.97
C ASP A 106 -9.75 2.19 -9.61
N THR A 107 -10.47 3.08 -10.30
CA THR A 107 -11.90 3.31 -10.04
C THR A 107 -12.82 2.29 -10.70
N ASN A 108 -12.32 1.40 -11.58
CA ASN A 108 -13.15 0.50 -12.39
C ASN A 108 -14.15 -0.32 -11.57
N LYS A 109 -13.76 -0.77 -10.37
CA LYS A 109 -14.57 -1.64 -9.50
C LYS A 109 -15.39 -0.89 -8.46
N ASN A 110 -15.48 0.42 -8.56
CA ASN A 110 -16.10 1.28 -7.56
C ASN A 110 -17.12 2.22 -8.20
N THR A 111 -18.16 2.60 -7.44
CA THR A 111 -19.19 3.56 -7.88
C THR A 111 -19.79 4.23 -6.65
N GLY A 112 -20.10 5.53 -6.76
CA GLY A 112 -20.60 6.34 -5.65
C GLY A 112 -19.49 6.82 -4.72
N TYR A 113 -19.86 7.18 -3.49
CA TYR A 113 -18.90 7.64 -2.49
C TYR A 113 -18.01 6.49 -2.00
N VAL A 114 -16.71 6.69 -2.04
CA VAL A 114 -15.71 5.73 -1.57
C VAL A 114 -14.76 6.40 -0.62
N GLN A 115 -14.33 5.64 0.39
CA GLN A 115 -13.32 6.05 1.35
C GLN A 115 -12.40 4.86 1.61
N HIS A 116 -11.10 5.13 1.57
CA HIS A 116 -10.06 4.12 1.69
C HIS A 116 -8.98 4.55 2.67
N GLN A 117 -8.33 3.55 3.26
CA GLN A 117 -7.26 3.71 4.22
C GLN A 117 -6.01 2.99 3.73
N ILE A 118 -4.85 3.59 3.98
CA ILE A 118 -3.54 3.02 3.71
C ILE A 118 -2.75 3.06 5.02
N TYR A 119 -2.33 1.89 5.49
CA TYR A 119 -1.49 1.76 6.67
C TYR A 119 -0.03 1.66 6.25
N VAL A 120 0.81 2.53 6.79
CA VAL A 120 2.26 2.50 6.56
C VAL A 120 2.93 2.13 7.87
N TYR A 121 3.78 1.10 7.83
CA TYR A 121 4.51 0.57 8.97
C TYR A 121 5.99 0.88 8.86
N GLY A 122 6.65 1.19 9.98
CA GLY A 122 8.07 1.50 9.98
C GLY A 122 8.68 1.63 11.37
N ASN A 123 9.93 2.11 11.42
CA ASN A 123 10.69 2.30 12.66
C ASN A 123 10.46 3.69 13.29
N PHE A 124 9.21 4.15 13.41
CA PHE A 124 8.91 5.48 13.97
C PHE A 124 8.03 5.42 15.22
N LEU A 125 8.07 6.50 16.02
CA LEU A 125 7.37 6.68 17.30
C LEU A 125 6.26 7.75 17.21
N PRO A 126 5.27 7.75 18.11
CA PRO A 126 5.05 6.79 19.21
C PRO A 126 4.52 5.43 18.73
N ASN A 127 3.85 5.41 17.58
CA ASN A 127 3.30 4.22 16.96
C ASN A 127 4.16 3.84 15.76
N ASN A 128 4.41 2.56 15.56
CA ASN A 128 5.10 2.02 14.38
C ASN A 128 4.20 1.96 13.12
N LYS A 129 3.05 2.64 13.17
CA LYS A 129 2.01 2.65 12.14
C LYS A 129 1.42 4.04 12.02
N ILE A 130 1.30 4.52 10.79
CA ILE A 130 0.47 5.68 10.43
C ILE A 130 -0.68 5.24 9.53
N GLU A 131 -1.76 6.01 9.55
CA GLU A 131 -2.93 5.81 8.71
C GLU A 131 -3.07 7.01 7.77
N LEU A 132 -3.19 6.74 6.47
CA LEU A 132 -3.43 7.71 5.42
C LEU A 132 -4.79 7.42 4.81
N ASN A 133 -5.66 8.42 4.77
CA ASN A 133 -7.04 8.27 4.32
C ASN A 133 -7.31 9.15 3.12
N PHE A 134 -8.07 8.63 2.18
CA PHE A 134 -8.65 9.43 1.13
C PHE A 134 -10.07 9.01 0.77
N ASP A 135 -10.85 9.96 0.30
CA ASP A 135 -12.18 9.73 -0.27
C ASP A 135 -12.39 10.50 -1.58
N THR A 136 -13.35 10.00 -2.35
CA THR A 136 -13.83 10.61 -3.59
C THR A 136 -15.22 10.07 -3.93
N HIS A 137 -15.86 10.64 -4.94
CA HIS A 137 -17.09 10.12 -5.51
C HIS A 137 -16.82 9.58 -6.91
N VAL A 138 -16.98 8.27 -7.11
CA VAL A 138 -16.81 7.64 -8.42
C VAL A 138 -18.12 7.75 -9.20
N VAL A 139 -18.13 8.61 -10.21
CA VAL A 139 -19.29 8.85 -11.05
C VAL A 139 -19.32 7.78 -12.15
N PRO A 140 -20.38 6.97 -12.26
CA PRO A 140 -20.48 6.02 -13.36
C PRO A 140 -20.43 6.80 -14.68
N SER A 141 -19.66 6.32 -15.65
CA SER A 141 -19.64 6.96 -16.96
C SER A 141 -21.09 6.99 -17.49
N SER A 142 -21.59 8.17 -17.87
CA SER A 142 -22.94 8.37 -18.39
C SER A 142 -23.19 7.65 -19.72
N LEU A 143 -22.24 6.86 -20.22
CA LEU A 143 -22.26 6.27 -21.54
C LEU A 143 -23.05 4.96 -21.66
N HIS A 144 -23.58 4.39 -20.57
CA HIS A 144 -24.54 3.28 -20.68
C HIS A 144 -25.44 3.16 -19.46
N SER A 145 -26.53 3.94 -19.43
CA SER A 145 -27.81 3.26 -19.20
C SER A 145 -28.06 2.50 -20.50
N LYS A 146 -27.64 1.24 -20.60
CA LYS A 146 -28.02 0.43 -21.76
C LYS A 146 -29.53 0.56 -21.86
N ASP A 147 -30.01 1.12 -22.96
CA ASP A 147 -31.44 1.17 -23.19
C ASP A 147 -31.93 -0.28 -23.12
N TYR A 148 -33.15 -0.49 -22.65
CA TYR A 148 -33.74 -1.81 -22.50
C TYR A 148 -33.47 -2.63 -23.79
N GLU A 149 -33.66 -2.01 -24.96
CA GLU A 149 -33.39 -2.61 -26.27
C GLU A 149 -31.96 -3.10 -26.50
N GLU A 150 -30.94 -2.40 -25.98
CA GLU A 150 -29.53 -2.82 -26.09
C GLU A 150 -29.27 -4.08 -25.26
N LEU A 151 -29.82 -4.15 -24.04
CA LEU A 151 -29.74 -5.33 -23.18
C LEU A 151 -30.39 -6.55 -23.84
N TYR A 152 -31.58 -6.38 -24.45
CA TYR A 152 -32.25 -7.48 -25.16
C TYR A 152 -31.44 -8.00 -26.35
N LYS A 153 -30.87 -7.11 -27.14
CA LYS A 153 -30.06 -7.50 -28.32
C LYS A 153 -28.80 -8.25 -27.89
N GLU A 154 -28.15 -7.82 -26.81
CA GLU A 154 -26.95 -8.48 -26.30
C GLU A 154 -27.25 -9.87 -25.72
N ILE A 155 -28.36 -10.03 -24.98
CA ILE A 155 -28.83 -11.34 -24.48
C ILE A 155 -29.12 -12.28 -25.65
N GLN A 156 -29.78 -11.80 -26.70
CA GLN A 156 -30.07 -12.60 -27.91
C GLN A 156 -28.82 -12.98 -28.70
N ASN A 157 -27.81 -12.08 -28.75
CA ASN A 157 -26.58 -12.29 -29.50
C ASN A 157 -25.52 -13.07 -28.72
N SER A 158 -25.63 -13.14 -27.39
CA SER A 158 -24.81 -14.03 -26.58
C SER A 158 -25.28 -15.46 -26.80
N ASN A 159 -24.44 -16.31 -27.41
CA ASN A 159 -24.67 -17.76 -27.58
C ASN A 159 -24.54 -18.50 -26.23
N THR A 160 -25.01 -17.91 -25.14
CA THR A 160 -25.13 -18.60 -23.87
C THR A 160 -26.47 -19.30 -23.92
N ASP A 161 -26.51 -20.61 -23.72
CA ASP A 161 -27.72 -21.43 -23.57
C ASP A 161 -28.47 -21.05 -22.28
N VAL A 162 -28.75 -19.76 -22.09
CA VAL A 162 -29.72 -19.29 -21.12
C VAL A 162 -31.06 -19.57 -21.76
N GLU A 163 -31.65 -20.68 -21.32
CA GLU A 163 -33.06 -21.00 -21.47
C GLU A 163 -33.87 -19.69 -21.56
N LYS A 164 -34.39 -19.41 -22.76
CA LYS A 164 -35.11 -18.17 -23.06
C LYS A 164 -36.14 -17.93 -21.96
N LEU A 165 -35.83 -17.03 -21.03
CA LEU A 165 -36.78 -16.56 -20.03
C LEU A 165 -37.97 -16.02 -20.81
N ASN A 166 -39.07 -16.76 -20.79
CA ASN A 166 -40.34 -16.45 -21.45
C ASN A 166 -41.04 -15.22 -20.85
N TYR A 167 -40.29 -14.25 -20.32
CA TYR A 167 -40.79 -12.96 -19.89
C TYR A 167 -40.90 -12.02 -21.10
N GLY A 168 -41.88 -12.27 -21.98
CA GLY A 168 -42.23 -11.28 -23.00
C GLY A 168 -42.92 -11.75 -24.26
N LEU A 169 -43.07 -13.06 -24.50
CA LEU A 169 -43.76 -13.54 -25.72
C LEU A 169 -45.29 -13.30 -25.71
N GLU A 170 -45.86 -12.84 -24.61
CA GLU A 170 -47.27 -12.42 -24.58
C GLU A 170 -47.51 -11.01 -25.14
N ARG A 171 -46.47 -10.21 -25.38
CA ARG A 171 -46.61 -8.82 -25.89
C ARG A 171 -46.75 -8.70 -27.41
N GLN A 172 -46.76 -9.82 -28.15
CA GLN A 172 -47.00 -9.79 -29.61
C GLN A 172 -48.49 -9.77 -30.00
N LYS A 173 -49.41 -9.74 -29.03
CA LYS A 173 -50.85 -9.55 -29.32
C LYS A 173 -51.27 -8.15 -28.88
N ASN A 174 -51.66 -7.32 -29.84
CA ASN A 174 -52.25 -5.99 -29.62
C ASN A 174 -53.71 -6.07 -29.12
N TYR A 175 -54.09 -7.10 -28.36
CA TYR A 175 -55.44 -7.26 -27.77
C TYR A 175 -55.42 -8.18 -26.55
N TYR A 176 -56.36 -7.99 -25.63
CA TYR A 176 -56.60 -8.85 -24.47
C TYR A 176 -57.86 -9.71 -24.66
N VAL A 177 -57.87 -10.91 -24.06
CA VAL A 177 -59.06 -11.78 -23.96
C VAL A 177 -59.17 -12.22 -22.50
N GLY A 178 -60.23 -11.78 -21.84
CA GLY A 178 -60.56 -12.08 -20.44
C GLY A 178 -61.60 -11.09 -19.94
N ASP A 179 -62.53 -11.56 -19.11
CA ASP A 179 -63.56 -10.70 -18.52
C ASP A 179 -62.91 -9.73 -17.53
N LYS A 180 -63.31 -8.46 -17.62
CA LYS A 180 -62.82 -7.34 -16.81
C LYS A 180 -62.98 -7.69 -15.32
N PRO A 181 -61.98 -7.49 -14.45
CA PRO A 181 -62.23 -7.61 -13.02
C PRO A 181 -63.21 -6.50 -12.62
N GLU A 182 -64.25 -6.88 -11.88
CA GLU A 182 -65.25 -5.97 -11.30
C GLU A 182 -64.55 -4.89 -10.46
N GLU A 183 -65.06 -3.66 -10.55
CA GLU A 183 -64.57 -2.44 -9.88
C GLU A 183 -64.52 -2.55 -8.35
#